data_AF-A0A1B9LF51-F1
#
_entry.id   AF-A0A1B9LF51-F1
#
_cell.length_a   1.000
_cell.length_b   1.000
_cell.length_c   1.000
_cell.angle_alpha   90.00
_cell.angle_beta   90.00
_cell.angle_gamma   90.00
#
_symmetry.space_group_name_H-M   'P 1'
#
loop_
_entity.id
_entity.type
_entity.pdbx_description
1 polymer ?
#
loop_
_entity_poly.entity_id
_entity_poly.type
_entity_poly.pdbx_seq_one_letter_code
_entity_poly.pdbx_strand_id
1 'polypeptide(L)'
;MSLAENTVAWTKHPLQASNIPSSTLIVGTALQVEMNDAKLSLSDNRAIDAQDNVWLKVDVLDDKNRKRSGWVLVNGEGAKRVCCWDWFDFMQIKETSTLKEIYLDADKSLKRNKDNHALSQYKPTIKETLSILDKQHPVETNRYTSIKEASFKGIADKPMLFTALSRLLVNYESEWYSEIDAEGKLPKWEALNSEMTENAKNILAYLQTGDEAKLDAYLSRVGKAKDSPEAKGFETRRREISRFPADYQQSPSEKLTKAQFESYAKMAALEKQVTAWEKTKEKIKKMLWWDDVAKGLAKLNQQNDTPPENGETTDTTTPPADTTPPATLSADGKAWFIHPVAMMDYFTRVGIVTYHIYHDGKIERHIPVKTLKGYEKKYKYVYHDKNSHVHQLGIYDYVEVTNIFYPHQRYGLTKFIHLIDLREVRQKYSQHGLKYCFNVDSSQKRFFMNRDTLASFFGAMLEVNFVDISCNGFSTITGGSGISKSHYNGYHGDFKYLRIDEVLAKGDGTSLHIDLHPELFDVERQNQWNDALYKFGWTDMLGWSYTLNKIKKFPNHITKETAHHNHHLHVQFYDMDKIKERKK
;
A
#
# COMPACT_ATOMS: atom_id res chain seq x y z
N MET A 1 22.98 -33.92 3.52
CA MET A 1 23.64 -33.64 4.82
C MET A 1 22.72 -34.19 5.90
N SER A 2 23.15 -35.23 6.62
CA SER A 2 22.40 -35.83 7.72
C SER A 2 22.47 -34.93 8.95
N LEU A 3 21.33 -34.73 9.63
CA LEU A 3 21.31 -34.19 10.99
C LEU A 3 22.06 -35.16 11.92
N ALA A 4 22.79 -34.63 12.90
CA ALA A 4 23.50 -35.44 13.87
C ALA A 4 22.52 -36.43 14.56
N GLU A 5 22.93 -37.69 14.66
CA GLU A 5 22.10 -38.88 14.94
C GLU A 5 21.30 -38.88 16.25
N ASN A 6 21.38 -37.82 17.09
CA ASN A 6 20.77 -37.81 18.42
C ASN A 6 19.96 -36.53 18.71
N THR A 7 19.30 -35.94 17.71
CA THR A 7 18.68 -34.61 17.87
C THR A 7 17.37 -34.67 18.69
N VAL A 8 17.50 -34.47 20.00
CA VAL A 8 16.42 -34.48 21.02
C VAL A 8 15.32 -33.40 20.85
N ALA A 9 15.26 -32.70 19.72
CA ALA A 9 14.42 -31.50 19.54
C ALA A 9 12.91 -31.80 19.43
N TRP A 10 12.51 -32.86 18.73
CA TRP A 10 11.10 -33.24 18.58
C TRP A 10 10.52 -33.87 19.86
N THR A 11 11.34 -34.59 20.65
CA THR A 11 10.98 -35.09 21.98
C THR A 11 10.88 -33.99 23.04
N LYS A 12 11.56 -32.84 22.87
CA LYS A 12 11.57 -31.72 23.84
C LYS A 12 10.53 -30.64 23.57
N HIS A 13 10.06 -30.51 22.33
CA HIS A 13 9.10 -29.47 21.93
C HIS A 13 7.99 -29.99 20.99
N PRO A 14 7.25 -31.06 21.34
CA PRO A 14 6.10 -31.50 20.56
C PRO A 14 4.99 -30.44 20.63
N LEU A 15 4.33 -30.18 19.50
CA LEU A 15 3.09 -29.37 19.43
C LEU A 15 1.82 -30.23 19.25
N GLN A 16 1.91 -31.54 19.45
CA GLN A 16 0.76 -32.44 19.38
C GLN A 16 -0.11 -32.34 20.64
N ALA A 17 -1.43 -32.44 20.47
CA ALA A 17 -2.41 -32.23 21.54
C ALA A 17 -2.36 -33.31 22.64
N SER A 18 -2.07 -34.56 22.32
CA SER A 18 -2.17 -35.70 23.25
C SER A 18 -0.93 -36.01 24.08
N ASN A 19 0.27 -35.62 23.63
CA ASN A 19 1.53 -36.08 24.23
C ASN A 19 2.08 -35.19 25.35
N ILE A 20 1.25 -34.34 25.94
CA ILE A 20 1.69 -33.48 27.05
C ILE A 20 0.69 -33.58 28.20
N PRO A 21 0.94 -34.43 29.21
CA PRO A 21 0.14 -34.52 30.44
C PRO A 21 0.07 -33.22 31.28
N SER A 22 0.61 -32.11 30.77
CA SER A 22 0.73 -30.81 31.42
C SER A 22 0.72 -29.61 30.46
N SER A 23 0.43 -29.79 29.17
CA SER A 23 0.38 -28.66 28.23
C SER A 23 -0.94 -27.93 28.33
N THR A 24 -0.86 -26.65 28.64
CA THR A 24 -1.96 -25.69 28.58
C THR A 24 -2.14 -25.09 27.17
N LEU A 25 -1.43 -25.58 26.15
CA LEU A 25 -1.51 -25.03 24.78
C LEU A 25 -2.81 -25.44 24.09
N ILE A 26 -3.83 -24.60 24.24
CA ILE A 26 -4.97 -24.58 23.33
C ILE A 26 -4.54 -23.80 22.08
N VAL A 27 -4.35 -24.50 20.96
CA VAL A 27 -4.06 -23.86 19.66
C VAL A 27 -5.38 -23.37 19.06
N GLY A 28 -5.60 -22.06 19.08
CA GLY A 28 -6.90 -21.46 18.77
C GLY A 28 -7.14 -21.10 17.29
N THR A 29 -6.16 -21.23 16.40
CA THR A 29 -6.30 -20.87 14.97
C THR A 29 -5.49 -21.81 14.10
N ALA A 30 -6.16 -22.53 13.20
CA ALA A 30 -5.52 -23.49 12.31
C ALA A 30 -4.56 -22.79 11.33
N LEU A 31 -3.41 -23.41 11.10
CA LEU A 31 -2.43 -22.98 10.10
C LEU A 31 -2.46 -23.94 8.93
N GLN A 32 -2.65 -23.42 7.72
CA GLN A 32 -2.43 -24.17 6.50
C GLN A 32 -0.96 -24.05 6.09
N VAL A 33 -0.37 -25.19 5.76
CA VAL A 33 1.02 -25.30 5.37
C VAL A 33 1.12 -25.99 4.02
N GLU A 34 1.84 -25.40 3.08
CA GLU A 34 2.22 -26.07 1.85
C GLU A 34 3.42 -26.97 2.11
N MET A 35 3.27 -28.28 1.91
CA MET A 35 4.33 -29.26 2.20
C MET A 35 5.62 -29.03 1.40
N ASN A 36 5.50 -28.39 0.24
CA ASN A 36 6.61 -28.09 -0.67
C ASN A 36 7.11 -26.65 -0.54
N ASP A 37 6.68 -25.89 0.48
CA ASP A 37 7.21 -24.55 0.73
C ASP A 37 8.73 -24.63 0.91
N ALA A 38 9.46 -23.82 0.14
CA ALA A 38 10.92 -23.79 0.15
C ALA A 38 11.50 -23.51 1.54
N LYS A 39 10.81 -22.71 2.38
CA LYS A 39 11.24 -22.39 3.76
C LYS A 39 11.08 -23.58 4.70
N LEU A 40 10.06 -24.39 4.48
CA LEU A 40 9.81 -25.59 5.28
C LEU A 40 10.65 -26.77 4.82
N SER A 41 11.11 -26.75 3.56
CA SER A 41 12.03 -27.75 3.02
C SER A 41 13.46 -27.63 3.56
N LEU A 42 13.78 -26.54 4.29
CA LEU A 42 15.07 -26.34 4.96
C LEU A 42 15.25 -27.33 6.13
N SER A 43 16.48 -27.81 6.32
CA SER A 43 16.83 -28.77 7.40
C SER A 43 16.45 -28.31 8.81
N ASP A 44 16.36 -27.01 9.02
CA ASP A 44 16.02 -26.43 10.33
C ASP A 44 14.52 -26.49 10.64
N ASN A 45 13.69 -26.75 9.62
CA ASN A 45 12.22 -26.71 9.69
C ASN A 45 11.56 -28.02 9.27
N ARG A 46 12.32 -29.00 8.75
CA ARG A 46 11.84 -30.33 8.38
C ARG A 46 12.81 -31.41 8.82
N ALA A 47 12.27 -32.43 9.46
CA ALA A 47 13.01 -33.61 9.89
C ALA A 47 12.26 -34.88 9.48
N ILE A 48 13.03 -35.96 9.31
CA ILE A 48 12.51 -37.32 9.12
C ILE A 48 13.04 -38.13 10.31
N ASP A 49 12.16 -38.80 11.04
CA ASP A 49 12.57 -39.66 12.16
C ASP A 49 12.99 -41.06 11.69
N ALA A 50 13.44 -41.90 12.63
CA ALA A 50 13.91 -43.26 12.34
C ALA A 50 12.82 -44.22 11.83
N GLN A 51 11.54 -43.80 11.86
CA GLN A 51 10.40 -44.54 11.31
C GLN A 51 9.92 -43.91 9.99
N ASP A 52 10.75 -43.08 9.36
CA ASP A 52 10.45 -42.34 8.13
C ASP A 52 9.28 -41.35 8.25
N ASN A 53 8.86 -40.97 9.46
CA ASN A 53 7.82 -39.97 9.61
C ASN A 53 8.36 -38.54 9.40
N VAL A 54 7.54 -37.72 8.74
CA VAL A 54 7.89 -36.32 8.46
C VAL A 54 7.39 -35.40 9.57
N TRP A 55 8.32 -34.64 10.13
CA TRP A 55 8.07 -33.60 11.13
C TRP A 55 8.35 -32.22 10.54
N LEU A 56 7.44 -31.28 10.79
CA LEU A 56 7.58 -29.89 10.37
C LEU A 56 7.59 -28.97 11.58
N LYS A 57 8.52 -28.02 11.59
CA LYS A 57 8.56 -26.94 12.57
C LYS A 57 7.64 -25.82 12.12
N VAL A 58 6.63 -25.52 12.92
CA VAL A 58 5.61 -24.52 12.59
C VAL A 58 5.44 -23.51 13.70
N ASP A 59 4.86 -22.37 13.34
CA ASP A 59 4.49 -21.29 14.24
C ASP A 59 2.98 -21.22 14.40
N VAL A 60 2.48 -21.21 15.64
CA VAL A 60 1.06 -21.08 15.97
C VAL A 60 0.84 -19.97 17.00
N LEU A 61 -0.41 -19.56 17.21
CA LEU A 61 -0.80 -18.70 18.34
C LEU A 61 -1.39 -19.55 19.47
N ASP A 62 -0.97 -19.26 20.70
CA ASP A 62 -1.66 -19.76 21.88
C ASP A 62 -2.94 -18.96 22.20
N ASP A 63 -3.64 -19.37 23.25
CA ASP A 63 -4.86 -18.74 23.79
C ASP A 63 -4.67 -17.26 24.19
N LYS A 64 -3.42 -16.80 24.34
CA LYS A 64 -3.06 -15.41 24.65
C LYS A 64 -2.53 -14.66 23.45
N ASN A 65 -2.68 -15.22 22.24
CA ASN A 65 -2.17 -14.67 20.97
C ASN A 65 -0.63 -14.52 20.94
N ARG A 66 0.10 -15.31 21.72
CA ARG A 66 1.57 -15.32 21.68
C ARG A 66 2.02 -16.35 20.66
N LYS A 67 3.05 -15.98 19.91
CA LYS A 67 3.68 -16.88 18.95
C LYS A 67 4.36 -18.03 19.70
N ARG A 68 4.04 -19.26 19.30
CA ARG A 68 4.66 -20.50 19.80
C ARG A 68 5.20 -21.27 18.61
N SER A 69 6.39 -21.81 18.76
CA SER A 69 7.06 -22.59 17.71
C SER A 69 7.33 -23.98 18.23
N GLY A 70 7.21 -24.99 17.36
CA GLY A 70 7.53 -26.36 17.72
C GLY A 70 7.25 -27.33 16.58
N TRP A 71 7.40 -28.62 16.86
CA TRP A 71 7.38 -29.67 15.83
C TRP A 71 6.02 -30.37 15.79
N VAL A 72 5.50 -30.54 14.58
CA VAL A 72 4.23 -31.22 14.29
C VAL A 72 4.49 -32.36 13.31
N LEU A 73 3.95 -33.53 13.62
CA LEU A 73 3.96 -34.70 12.74
C LEU A 73 2.90 -34.54 11.65
N VAL A 74 3.28 -34.64 10.37
CA VAL A 74 2.42 -34.31 9.23
C VAL A 74 1.11 -35.13 9.18
N ASN A 75 1.15 -36.38 9.65
CA ASN A 75 0.00 -37.28 9.71
C ASN A 75 -0.35 -37.66 11.17
N GLY A 76 0.12 -36.87 12.13
CA GLY A 76 -0.13 -37.12 13.54
C GLY A 76 -1.37 -36.41 14.07
N GLU A 77 -1.63 -36.62 15.35
CA GLU A 77 -2.75 -35.96 16.02
C GLU A 77 -2.62 -34.43 15.98
N GLY A 78 -3.73 -33.76 15.63
CA GLY A 78 -3.78 -32.31 15.43
C GLY A 78 -3.33 -31.82 14.04
N ALA A 79 -2.89 -32.72 13.15
CA ALA A 79 -2.57 -32.42 11.76
C ALA A 79 -3.49 -33.19 10.81
N LYS A 80 -4.02 -32.49 9.80
CA LYS A 80 -4.83 -33.08 8.74
C LYS A 80 -4.21 -32.72 7.39
N ARG A 81 -3.93 -33.72 6.56
CA ARG A 81 -3.59 -33.49 5.16
C ARG A 81 -4.86 -33.17 4.39
N VAL A 82 -4.85 -32.07 3.65
CA VAL A 82 -5.99 -31.57 2.89
C VAL A 82 -5.57 -31.32 1.46
N CYS A 83 -6.45 -31.62 0.52
CA CYS A 83 -6.34 -31.21 -0.88
C CYS A 83 -6.55 -29.69 -1.00
N CYS A 84 -6.02 -29.07 -2.05
CA CYS A 84 -6.34 -27.67 -2.37
C CYS A 84 -7.83 -27.47 -2.71
N TRP A 85 -8.56 -28.55 -2.99
CA TRP A 85 -9.99 -28.58 -3.25
C TRP A 85 -10.84 -28.99 -2.05
N ASP A 86 -10.23 -29.11 -0.86
CA ASP A 86 -10.95 -29.43 0.37
C ASP A 86 -11.44 -28.16 1.08
N TRP A 87 -12.76 -27.95 1.07
CA TRP A 87 -13.40 -26.73 1.58
C TRP A 87 -13.98 -26.88 3.00
N PHE A 88 -13.83 -28.05 3.64
CA PHE A 88 -14.52 -28.38 4.91
C PHE A 88 -14.06 -27.54 6.12
N ASP A 89 -12.93 -26.83 6.03
CA ASP A 89 -12.39 -26.01 7.13
C ASP A 89 -12.66 -24.51 6.97
N PHE A 90 -13.42 -24.11 5.96
CA PHE A 90 -13.73 -22.69 5.75
C PHE A 90 -14.81 -22.24 6.75
N MET A 91 -14.56 -21.13 7.42
CA MET A 91 -15.55 -20.53 8.31
C MET A 91 -16.61 -19.85 7.46
N GLN A 92 -17.85 -20.34 7.56
CA GLN A 92 -18.98 -19.76 6.84
C GLN A 92 -19.66 -18.69 7.69
N ILE A 93 -19.79 -17.49 7.12
CA ILE A 93 -20.47 -16.35 7.71
C ILE A 93 -21.71 -16.06 6.87
N LYS A 94 -22.89 -16.11 7.47
CA LYS A 94 -24.11 -15.61 6.82
C LYS A 94 -24.27 -14.14 7.14
N GLU A 95 -24.19 -13.30 6.12
CA GLU A 95 -24.35 -11.86 6.23
C GLU A 95 -25.70 -11.45 5.62
N THR A 96 -26.59 -10.99 6.48
CA THR A 96 -27.93 -10.51 6.08
C THR A 96 -28.02 -9.00 6.04
N SER A 97 -26.95 -8.28 6.40
CA SER A 97 -26.94 -6.84 6.34
C SER A 97 -26.81 -6.29 4.92
N THR A 98 -27.41 -5.12 4.73
CA THR A 98 -27.26 -4.36 3.50
C THR A 98 -25.82 -3.86 3.35
N LEU A 99 -25.42 -3.58 2.11
CA LEU A 99 -24.10 -2.99 1.81
C LEU A 99 -23.85 -1.70 2.59
N LYS A 100 -24.88 -0.87 2.77
CA LYS A 100 -24.82 0.35 3.57
C LYS A 100 -24.54 0.07 5.04
N GLU A 101 -25.19 -0.92 5.64
CA GLU A 101 -24.94 -1.29 7.04
C GLU A 101 -23.52 -1.83 7.24
N ILE A 102 -23.05 -2.68 6.32
CA ILE A 102 -21.68 -3.21 6.36
C ILE A 102 -20.66 -2.05 6.28
N TYR A 103 -20.91 -1.09 5.38
CA TYR A 103 -20.09 0.11 5.26
C TYR A 103 -20.06 0.93 6.57
N LEU A 104 -21.22 1.20 7.15
CA LEU A 104 -21.33 1.98 8.39
C LEU A 104 -20.64 1.29 9.56
N ASP A 105 -20.70 -0.04 9.63
CA ASP A 105 -20.01 -0.81 10.65
C ASP A 105 -18.49 -0.79 10.48
N ALA A 106 -18.01 -0.85 9.24
CA ALA A 106 -16.59 -0.68 8.94
C ALA A 106 -16.10 0.74 9.29
N ASP A 107 -16.87 1.79 8.97
CA ASP A 107 -16.56 3.18 9.38
C ASP A 107 -16.57 3.33 10.91
N LYS A 108 -17.58 2.77 11.58
CA LYS A 108 -17.67 2.70 13.04
C LYS A 108 -16.44 2.02 13.64
N SER A 109 -15.91 0.98 13.01
CA SER A 109 -14.69 0.31 13.46
C SER A 109 -13.48 1.24 13.50
N LEU A 110 -13.43 2.30 12.70
CA LEU A 110 -12.30 3.25 12.69
C LEU A 110 -12.12 3.98 14.03
N LYS A 111 -13.20 4.10 14.82
CA LYS A 111 -13.21 4.70 16.16
C LYS A 111 -13.00 3.67 17.28
N ARG A 112 -12.79 2.40 16.92
CA ARG A 112 -12.59 1.30 17.87
C ARG A 112 -11.26 1.46 18.61
N ASN A 113 -11.31 1.32 19.93
CA ASN A 113 -10.20 1.42 20.86
C ASN A 113 -10.50 0.61 22.13
N LYS A 114 -9.64 0.71 23.14
CA LYS A 114 -9.77 -0.02 24.42
C LYS A 114 -11.09 0.22 25.16
N ASP A 115 -11.73 1.38 24.98
CA ASP A 115 -12.92 1.79 25.72
C ASP A 115 -14.23 1.36 25.02
N ASN A 116 -14.18 0.99 23.73
CA ASN A 116 -15.35 0.61 22.92
C ASN A 116 -15.09 -0.62 22.02
N HIS A 117 -14.27 -1.55 22.48
CA HIS A 117 -13.76 -2.69 21.71
C HIS A 117 -14.76 -3.83 21.49
N ALA A 118 -15.91 -3.82 22.16
CA ALA A 118 -16.88 -4.93 22.12
C ALA A 118 -17.22 -5.34 20.68
N LEU A 119 -17.09 -6.63 20.37
CA LEU A 119 -17.34 -7.16 19.02
C LEU A 119 -18.83 -7.38 18.73
N SER A 120 -19.66 -7.49 19.76
CA SER A 120 -21.12 -7.73 19.65
C SER A 120 -21.88 -6.61 18.93
N GLN A 121 -21.28 -5.42 18.82
CA GLN A 121 -21.89 -4.25 18.19
C GLN A 121 -21.71 -4.22 16.66
N TYR A 122 -21.02 -5.21 16.08
CA TYR A 122 -20.71 -5.29 14.65
C TYR A 122 -21.45 -6.44 13.97
N LYS A 123 -21.77 -6.26 12.69
CA LYS A 123 -22.35 -7.28 11.80
C LYS A 123 -21.38 -8.48 11.64
N PRO A 124 -21.90 -9.69 11.35
CA PRO A 124 -21.13 -10.92 11.35
C PRO A 124 -19.80 -10.84 10.58
N THR A 125 -19.80 -10.27 9.38
CA THR A 125 -18.59 -10.16 8.55
C THR A 125 -17.52 -9.28 9.19
N ILE A 126 -17.93 -8.11 9.66
CA ILE A 126 -17.06 -7.11 10.30
C ILE A 126 -16.56 -7.64 11.65
N LYS A 127 -17.44 -8.28 12.42
CA LYS A 127 -17.17 -8.90 13.70
C LYS A 127 -16.06 -9.95 13.59
N GLU A 128 -16.20 -10.88 12.66
CA GLU A 128 -15.23 -11.96 12.50
C GLU A 128 -13.88 -11.45 11.99
N THR A 129 -13.92 -10.52 11.02
CA THR A 129 -12.71 -9.85 10.52
C THR A 129 -11.95 -9.16 11.67
N LEU A 130 -12.65 -8.38 12.50
CA LEU A 130 -12.04 -7.73 13.66
C LEU A 130 -11.53 -8.73 14.70
N SER A 131 -12.23 -9.85 14.91
CA SER A 131 -11.78 -10.92 15.80
C SER A 131 -10.43 -11.48 15.36
N ILE A 132 -10.28 -11.80 14.06
CA ILE A 132 -9.02 -12.28 13.49
C ILE A 132 -7.93 -11.21 13.59
N LEU A 133 -8.25 -9.96 13.25
CA LEU A 133 -7.27 -8.88 13.31
C LEU A 133 -6.79 -8.62 14.72
N ASP A 134 -7.64 -8.69 15.75
CA ASP A 134 -7.25 -8.48 17.15
C ASP A 134 -6.23 -9.52 17.64
N LYS A 135 -6.30 -10.75 17.12
CA LYS A 135 -5.33 -11.81 17.43
C LYS A 135 -3.90 -11.48 16.99
N GLN A 136 -3.70 -10.38 16.27
CA GLN A 136 -2.36 -9.88 15.96
C GLN A 136 -1.63 -9.33 17.20
N HIS A 137 -2.33 -9.10 18.31
CA HIS A 137 -1.78 -8.55 19.55
C HIS A 137 -1.96 -9.55 20.71
N PRO A 138 -0.96 -9.69 21.61
CA PRO A 138 -1.13 -10.45 22.84
C PRO A 138 -2.29 -9.91 23.68
N VAL A 139 -3.09 -10.79 24.27
CA VAL A 139 -4.33 -10.44 24.99
C VAL A 139 -4.07 -9.40 26.09
N GLU A 140 -2.98 -9.57 26.84
CA GLU A 140 -2.56 -8.65 27.91
C GLU A 140 -2.28 -7.20 27.47
N THR A 141 -2.08 -6.95 26.17
CA THR A 141 -1.80 -5.60 25.68
C THR A 141 -3.03 -4.71 25.61
N ASN A 142 -4.24 -5.29 25.72
CA ASN A 142 -5.51 -4.58 25.55
C ASN A 142 -5.55 -3.72 24.27
N ARG A 143 -4.94 -4.24 23.18
CA ARG A 143 -4.89 -3.60 21.87
C ARG A 143 -5.95 -4.19 20.96
N TYR A 144 -6.73 -3.30 20.36
CA TYR A 144 -7.83 -3.64 19.48
C TYR A 144 -7.67 -2.93 18.14
N THR A 145 -8.02 -3.65 17.10
CA THR A 145 -7.76 -3.26 15.71
C THR A 145 -9.03 -2.70 15.07
N SER A 146 -8.86 -2.09 13.89
CA SER A 146 -9.96 -1.56 13.11
C SER A 146 -9.79 -1.96 11.64
N ILE A 147 -10.86 -1.80 10.84
CA ILE A 147 -10.79 -2.12 9.42
C ILE A 147 -10.06 -0.98 8.68
N LYS A 148 -8.74 -1.03 8.72
CA LYS A 148 -7.83 -0.10 8.02
C LYS A 148 -6.58 -0.81 7.55
N GLU A 149 -5.94 -0.28 6.50
CA GLU A 149 -4.78 -0.89 5.82
C GLU A 149 -3.70 -1.39 6.78
N ALA A 150 -3.37 -0.59 7.80
CA ALA A 150 -2.35 -0.92 8.80
C ALA A 150 -2.67 -2.21 9.58
N SER A 151 -3.95 -2.47 9.88
CA SER A 151 -4.36 -3.65 10.65
C SER A 151 -4.18 -4.94 9.84
N PHE A 152 -4.41 -4.90 8.53
CA PHE A 152 -4.17 -6.04 7.64
C PHE A 152 -2.68 -6.22 7.34
N LYS A 153 -1.90 -5.14 7.26
CA LYS A 153 -0.43 -5.24 7.21
C LYS A 153 0.14 -5.93 8.44
N GLY A 154 -0.43 -5.69 9.61
CA GLY A 154 0.02 -6.29 10.87
C GLY A 154 -0.20 -7.81 10.99
N ILE A 155 -0.94 -8.41 10.06
CA ILE A 155 -1.09 -9.87 9.95
C ILE A 155 -0.29 -10.49 8.79
N ALA A 156 0.35 -9.68 7.93
CA ALA A 156 1.07 -10.18 6.75
C ALA A 156 2.21 -11.15 7.12
N ASP A 157 2.92 -10.88 8.22
CA ASP A 157 3.99 -11.74 8.73
C ASP A 157 3.49 -12.82 9.71
N LYS A 158 2.16 -13.04 9.77
CA LYS A 158 1.51 -14.03 10.65
C LYS A 158 0.66 -15.00 9.81
N PRO A 159 1.28 -16.03 9.22
CA PRO A 159 0.63 -16.95 8.29
C PRO A 159 -0.69 -17.56 8.80
N MET A 160 -0.80 -17.84 10.11
CA MET A 160 -2.01 -18.38 10.73
C MET A 160 -3.20 -17.40 10.68
N LEU A 161 -2.97 -16.11 10.86
CA LEU A 161 -4.02 -15.09 10.81
C LEU A 161 -4.40 -14.75 9.37
N PHE A 162 -3.41 -14.73 8.47
CA PHE A 162 -3.66 -14.61 7.04
C PHE A 162 -4.49 -15.79 6.53
N THR A 163 -4.15 -17.01 6.93
CA THR A 163 -4.91 -18.23 6.60
C THR A 163 -6.34 -18.12 7.12
N ALA A 164 -6.53 -17.75 8.40
CA ALA A 164 -7.85 -17.59 8.99
C ALA A 164 -8.72 -16.59 8.21
N LEU A 165 -8.13 -15.45 7.82
CA LEU A 165 -8.83 -14.45 7.01
C LEU A 165 -9.16 -14.96 5.60
N SER A 166 -8.23 -15.68 4.96
CA SER A 166 -8.42 -16.25 3.62
C SER A 166 -9.44 -17.39 3.57
N ARG A 167 -9.78 -17.97 4.72
CA ARG A 167 -10.74 -19.08 4.85
C ARG A 167 -12.12 -18.63 5.32
N LEU A 168 -12.41 -17.33 5.30
CA LEU A 168 -13.76 -16.83 5.52
C LEU A 168 -14.59 -16.97 4.24
N LEU A 169 -15.70 -17.71 4.30
CA LEU A 169 -16.71 -17.73 3.24
C LEU A 169 -17.90 -16.91 3.70
N VAL A 170 -18.09 -15.74 3.09
CA VAL A 170 -19.21 -14.86 3.43
C VAL A 170 -20.34 -15.12 2.45
N ASN A 171 -21.44 -15.68 2.93
CA ASN A 171 -22.69 -15.74 2.20
C ASN A 171 -23.41 -14.40 2.36
N TYR A 172 -23.40 -13.62 1.29
CA TYR A 172 -24.05 -12.32 1.26
C TYR A 172 -24.67 -12.05 -0.12
N GLU A 173 -25.65 -11.16 -0.15
CA GLU A 173 -26.30 -10.76 -1.39
C GLU A 173 -25.42 -9.72 -2.10
N SER A 174 -24.63 -10.18 -3.07
CA SER A 174 -23.59 -9.38 -3.69
C SER A 174 -24.09 -8.08 -4.35
N GLU A 175 -23.35 -7.00 -4.14
CA GLU A 175 -23.57 -5.69 -4.78
C GLU A 175 -23.28 -5.71 -6.28
N TRP A 176 -22.61 -6.76 -6.76
CA TRP A 176 -22.19 -6.96 -8.13
C TRP A 176 -23.25 -7.68 -8.97
N TYR A 177 -24.21 -8.33 -8.31
CA TYR A 177 -25.28 -9.10 -8.94
C TYR A 177 -26.65 -8.44 -8.78
N SER A 178 -26.71 -7.16 -8.38
CA SER A 178 -27.96 -6.41 -8.47
C SER A 178 -28.30 -6.18 -9.94
N GLU A 179 -29.52 -6.54 -10.35
CA GLU A 179 -30.04 -6.17 -11.65
C GLU A 179 -29.90 -4.66 -11.86
N ILE A 180 -29.45 -4.28 -13.06
CA ILE A 180 -29.44 -2.89 -13.46
C ILE A 180 -30.90 -2.44 -13.54
N ASP A 181 -31.25 -1.34 -12.86
CA ASP A 181 -32.61 -0.81 -12.92
C ASP A 181 -32.95 -0.25 -14.30
N ALA A 182 -34.22 0.12 -14.50
CA ALA A 182 -34.71 0.67 -15.77
C ALA A 182 -33.94 1.92 -16.23
N GLU A 183 -33.26 2.60 -15.30
CA GLU A 183 -32.47 3.80 -15.53
C GLU A 183 -30.97 3.53 -15.74
N GLY A 184 -30.54 2.26 -15.81
CA GLY A 184 -29.13 1.92 -16.05
C GLY A 184 -28.24 1.99 -14.80
N LYS A 185 -28.81 2.00 -13.59
CA LYS A 185 -28.10 2.12 -12.31
C LYS A 185 -28.11 0.80 -11.53
N LEU A 186 -27.24 0.71 -10.53
CA LEU A 186 -27.13 -0.46 -9.66
C LEU A 186 -27.75 -0.12 -8.29
N PRO A 187 -28.98 -0.58 -7.97
CA PRO A 187 -29.74 -0.10 -6.81
C PRO A 187 -28.98 -0.22 -5.47
N LYS A 188 -28.18 -1.28 -5.29
CA LYS A 188 -27.36 -1.49 -4.09
C LYS A 188 -26.23 -0.46 -3.94
N TRP A 189 -25.67 0.01 -5.05
CA TRP A 189 -24.69 1.08 -5.07
C TRP A 189 -25.35 2.45 -4.89
N GLU A 190 -26.55 2.63 -5.45
CA GLU A 190 -27.33 3.85 -5.25
C GLU A 190 -27.70 4.02 -3.78
N ALA A 191 -27.96 2.92 -3.04
CA ALA A 191 -28.16 2.96 -1.59
C ALA A 191 -26.95 3.48 -0.80
N LEU A 192 -25.72 3.40 -1.35
CA LEU A 192 -24.51 3.99 -0.76
C LEU A 192 -24.32 5.46 -1.11
N ASN A 193 -25.01 5.99 -2.12
CA ASN A 193 -24.84 7.40 -2.51
C ASN A 193 -25.04 8.35 -1.32
N SER A 194 -25.96 7.98 -0.42
CA SER A 194 -26.25 8.74 0.79
C SER A 194 -24.97 8.96 1.60
N GLU A 195 -24.21 7.90 1.83
CA GLU A 195 -22.98 7.97 2.64
C GLU A 195 -21.81 8.56 1.85
N MET A 196 -21.74 8.31 0.55
CA MET A 196 -20.55 8.59 -0.25
C MET A 196 -20.51 10.00 -0.84
N THR A 197 -21.67 10.54 -1.25
CA THR A 197 -21.71 11.78 -2.04
C THR A 197 -22.82 12.74 -1.66
N GLU A 198 -23.84 12.33 -0.90
CA GLU A 198 -25.03 13.15 -0.70
C GLU A 198 -24.76 14.48 0.00
N ASN A 199 -23.88 14.51 1.00
CA ASN A 199 -23.44 15.77 1.60
C ASN A 199 -22.80 16.72 0.57
N ALA A 200 -21.94 16.18 -0.30
CA ALA A 200 -21.29 16.97 -1.35
C ALA A 200 -22.29 17.41 -2.42
N LYS A 201 -23.23 16.53 -2.83
CA LYS A 201 -24.32 16.84 -3.78
C LYS A 201 -25.23 17.94 -3.24
N ASN A 202 -25.61 17.86 -1.96
CA ASN A 202 -26.47 18.84 -1.30
C ASN A 202 -25.80 20.21 -1.22
N ILE A 203 -24.55 20.28 -0.76
CA ILE A 203 -23.82 21.56 -0.72
C ILE A 203 -23.56 22.08 -2.13
N LEU A 204 -23.19 21.23 -3.09
CA LEU A 204 -22.96 21.64 -4.47
C LEU A 204 -24.22 22.24 -5.10
N ALA A 205 -25.37 21.57 -4.95
CA ALA A 205 -26.66 22.07 -5.42
C ALA A 205 -27.00 23.42 -4.76
N TYR A 206 -26.86 23.54 -3.44
CA TYR A 206 -27.05 24.81 -2.75
C TYR A 206 -26.15 25.93 -3.32
N LEU A 207 -24.86 25.65 -3.51
CA LEU A 207 -23.90 26.65 -4.01
C LEU A 207 -24.16 27.06 -5.47
N GLN A 208 -24.65 26.13 -6.30
CA GLN A 208 -24.93 26.38 -7.72
C GLN A 208 -26.29 27.07 -7.94
N THR A 209 -27.35 26.54 -7.33
CA THR A 209 -28.73 26.96 -7.62
C THR A 209 -29.33 27.83 -6.51
N GLY A 210 -28.81 27.77 -5.28
CA GLY A 210 -29.43 28.40 -4.11
C GLY A 210 -30.57 27.58 -3.51
N ASP A 211 -30.59 26.26 -3.75
CA ASP A 211 -31.61 25.36 -3.19
C ASP A 211 -31.46 25.20 -1.66
N GLU A 212 -32.19 26.03 -0.91
CA GLU A 212 -32.19 26.03 0.57
C GLU A 212 -32.60 24.68 1.17
N ALA A 213 -33.44 23.90 0.48
CA ALA A 213 -33.82 22.56 0.96
C ALA A 213 -32.61 21.61 0.98
N LYS A 214 -31.63 21.81 0.09
CA LYS A 214 -30.38 21.03 0.07
C LYS A 214 -29.44 21.44 1.19
N LEU A 215 -29.35 22.73 1.50
CA LEU A 215 -28.59 23.18 2.67
C LEU A 215 -29.19 22.62 3.97
N ASP A 216 -30.51 22.69 4.11
CA ASP A 216 -31.23 22.12 5.25
C ASP A 216 -31.00 20.62 5.38
N ALA A 217 -31.07 19.86 4.28
CA ALA A 217 -30.81 18.43 4.26
C ALA A 217 -29.38 18.09 4.71
N TYR A 218 -28.38 18.87 4.26
CA TYR A 218 -27.00 18.73 4.73
C TYR A 218 -26.89 19.01 6.24
N LEU A 219 -27.41 20.15 6.69
CA LEU A 219 -27.30 20.59 8.09
C LEU A 219 -27.97 19.59 9.05
N SER A 220 -29.15 19.10 8.69
CA SER A 220 -29.85 18.05 9.43
C SER A 220 -28.98 16.79 9.57
N ARG A 221 -28.37 16.35 8.45
CA ARG A 221 -27.53 15.15 8.43
C ARG A 221 -26.25 15.27 9.25
N VAL A 222 -25.66 16.46 9.32
CA VAL A 222 -24.46 16.71 10.14
C VAL A 222 -24.78 17.19 11.56
N GLY A 223 -26.06 17.26 11.94
CA GLY A 223 -26.50 17.68 13.27
C GLY A 223 -26.20 19.15 13.57
N LYS A 224 -26.32 20.04 12.57
CA LYS A 224 -26.05 21.48 12.68
C LYS A 224 -27.34 22.28 12.54
N ALA A 225 -27.46 23.35 13.33
CA ALA A 225 -28.57 24.29 13.26
C ALA A 225 -28.40 25.26 12.09
N LYS A 226 -29.52 25.87 11.65
CA LYS A 226 -29.54 26.84 10.52
C LYS A 226 -28.72 28.10 10.78
N ASP A 227 -28.53 28.48 12.04
CA ASP A 227 -27.76 29.66 12.45
C ASP A 227 -26.28 29.36 12.76
N SER A 228 -25.85 28.10 12.54
CA SER A 228 -24.49 27.65 12.80
C SER A 228 -23.45 28.42 11.98
N PRO A 229 -22.19 28.53 12.48
CA PRO A 229 -21.09 29.11 11.72
C PRO A 229 -20.90 28.43 10.35
N GLU A 230 -21.15 27.13 10.26
CA GLU A 230 -21.10 26.36 9.02
C GLU A 230 -22.15 26.83 8.01
N ALA A 231 -23.40 26.98 8.43
CA ALA A 231 -24.48 27.49 7.57
C ALA A 231 -24.17 28.89 7.03
N LYS A 232 -23.76 29.82 7.91
CA LYS A 232 -23.33 31.18 7.54
C LYS A 232 -22.16 31.19 6.56
N GLY A 233 -21.24 30.24 6.72
CA GLY A 233 -20.10 30.05 5.81
C GLY A 233 -20.55 29.64 4.40
N PHE A 234 -21.57 28.80 4.28
CA PHE A 234 -22.15 28.41 2.99
C PHE A 234 -22.95 29.55 2.35
N GLU A 235 -23.77 30.27 3.13
CA GLU A 235 -24.50 31.45 2.65
C GLU A 235 -23.57 32.51 2.09
N THR A 236 -22.48 32.81 2.81
CA THR A 236 -21.46 33.77 2.38
C THR A 236 -20.85 33.33 1.05
N ARG A 237 -20.46 32.07 0.95
CA ARG A 237 -19.88 31.50 -0.28
C ARG A 237 -20.87 31.52 -1.44
N ARG A 238 -22.16 31.24 -1.19
CA ARG A 238 -23.19 31.30 -2.21
C ARG A 238 -23.35 32.71 -2.79
N ARG A 239 -23.38 33.73 -1.91
CA ARG A 239 -23.44 35.15 -2.31
C ARG A 239 -22.20 35.60 -3.08
N GLU A 240 -21.05 35.01 -2.82
CA GLU A 240 -19.83 35.25 -3.61
C GLU A 240 -19.95 34.63 -5.00
N ILE A 241 -20.36 33.36 -5.08
CA ILE A 241 -20.53 32.62 -6.34
C ILE A 241 -21.59 33.27 -7.23
N SER A 242 -22.69 33.75 -6.66
CA SER A 242 -23.75 34.43 -7.43
C SER A 242 -23.30 35.75 -8.08
N ARG A 243 -22.14 36.27 -7.69
CA ARG A 243 -21.55 37.52 -8.24
C ARG A 243 -20.41 37.24 -9.22
N PHE A 244 -20.19 35.99 -9.63
CA PHE A 244 -19.17 35.69 -10.63
C PHE A 244 -19.56 36.25 -12.01
N PRO A 245 -18.59 36.70 -12.83
CA PRO A 245 -18.84 37.10 -14.21
C PRO A 245 -19.46 35.94 -15.01
N ALA A 246 -20.37 36.21 -15.95
CA ALA A 246 -21.11 35.16 -16.67
C ALA A 246 -20.22 34.15 -17.44
N ASP A 247 -19.02 34.58 -17.84
CA ASP A 247 -18.07 33.84 -18.66
C ASP A 247 -16.90 33.24 -17.84
N TYR A 248 -17.01 33.24 -16.50
CA TYR A 248 -15.96 32.80 -15.58
C TYR A 248 -15.47 31.37 -15.84
N GLN A 249 -16.33 30.50 -16.35
CA GLN A 249 -16.03 29.08 -16.57
C GLN A 249 -15.00 28.83 -17.67
N GLN A 250 -14.82 29.76 -18.62
CA GLN A 250 -13.88 29.60 -19.74
C GLN A 250 -12.42 29.73 -19.28
N SER A 251 -12.15 30.67 -18.37
CA SER A 251 -10.81 30.91 -17.79
C SER A 251 -10.93 31.36 -16.32
N PRO A 252 -11.27 30.47 -15.37
CA PRO A 252 -11.58 30.87 -14.00
C PRO A 252 -10.44 31.61 -13.29
N SER A 253 -9.18 31.27 -13.58
CA SER A 253 -8.00 31.90 -12.98
C SER A 253 -7.71 33.31 -13.49
N GLU A 254 -8.22 33.66 -14.66
CA GLU A 254 -8.04 34.99 -15.28
C GLU A 254 -9.22 35.91 -14.99
N LYS A 255 -10.41 35.33 -14.84
CA LYS A 255 -11.68 36.06 -14.73
C LYS A 255 -12.19 36.25 -13.30
N LEU A 256 -11.65 35.51 -12.33
CA LEU A 256 -12.04 35.63 -10.92
C LEU A 256 -10.95 36.35 -10.12
N THR A 257 -11.37 37.22 -9.21
CA THR A 257 -10.46 37.73 -8.17
C THR A 257 -9.97 36.59 -7.29
N LYS A 258 -8.87 36.80 -6.55
CA LYS A 258 -8.31 35.77 -5.65
C LYS A 258 -9.35 35.19 -4.68
N ALA A 259 -10.19 36.03 -4.07
CA ALA A 259 -11.25 35.59 -3.15
C ALA A 259 -12.37 34.80 -3.87
N GLN A 260 -12.79 35.25 -5.05
CA GLN A 260 -13.77 34.53 -5.87
C GLN A 260 -13.23 33.18 -6.36
N PHE A 261 -11.95 33.13 -6.73
CA PHE A 261 -11.28 31.90 -7.15
C PHE A 261 -11.20 30.87 -6.02
N GLU A 262 -10.99 31.30 -4.77
CA GLU A 262 -11.05 30.40 -3.61
C GLU A 262 -12.45 29.78 -3.41
N SER A 263 -13.51 30.56 -3.60
CA SER A 263 -14.89 30.07 -3.52
C SER A 263 -15.27 29.18 -4.71
N TYR A 264 -14.81 29.51 -5.91
CA TYR A 264 -14.89 28.65 -7.09
C TYR A 264 -14.17 27.32 -6.87
N ALA A 265 -12.93 27.34 -6.38
CA ALA A 265 -12.13 26.14 -6.14
C ALA A 265 -12.81 25.19 -5.14
N LYS A 266 -13.46 25.73 -4.11
CA LYS A 266 -14.22 24.93 -3.14
C LYS A 266 -15.49 24.32 -3.75
N MET A 267 -16.18 25.03 -4.64
CA MET A 267 -17.31 24.49 -5.41
C MET A 267 -16.86 23.40 -6.40
N ALA A 268 -15.79 23.65 -7.16
CA ALA A 268 -15.21 22.69 -8.11
C ALA A 268 -14.69 21.42 -7.42
N ALA A 269 -14.17 21.54 -6.19
CA ALA A 269 -13.77 20.39 -5.38
C ALA A 269 -14.97 19.49 -5.00
N LEU A 270 -16.12 20.10 -4.67
CA LEU A 270 -17.36 19.36 -4.41
C LEU A 270 -17.86 18.67 -5.68
N GLU A 271 -17.87 19.37 -6.82
CA GLU A 271 -18.23 18.79 -8.12
C GLU A 271 -17.35 17.59 -8.48
N LYS A 272 -16.04 17.71 -8.27
CA LYS A 272 -15.10 16.62 -8.50
C LYS A 272 -15.32 15.45 -7.52
N GLN A 273 -15.64 15.71 -6.26
CA GLN A 273 -15.97 14.67 -5.29
C GLN A 273 -17.22 13.89 -5.71
N VAL A 274 -18.28 14.61 -6.11
CA VAL A 274 -19.52 14.02 -6.62
C VAL A 274 -19.22 13.17 -7.87
N THR A 275 -18.46 13.73 -8.82
CA THR A 275 -18.11 13.07 -10.08
C THR A 275 -17.21 11.85 -9.89
N ALA A 276 -16.34 11.84 -8.89
CA ALA A 276 -15.39 10.74 -8.67
C ALA A 276 -16.10 9.44 -8.30
N TRP A 277 -17.14 9.50 -7.47
CA TRP A 277 -17.94 8.31 -7.13
C TRP A 277 -18.70 7.79 -8.34
N GLU A 278 -19.33 8.68 -9.11
CA GLU A 278 -20.04 8.29 -10.34
C GLU A 278 -19.09 7.65 -11.37
N LYS A 279 -17.90 8.25 -11.60
CA LYS A 279 -16.87 7.66 -12.45
C LYS A 279 -16.36 6.31 -11.95
N THR A 280 -16.32 6.11 -10.64
CA THR A 280 -15.90 4.84 -10.03
C THR A 280 -16.95 3.77 -10.29
N LYS A 281 -18.23 4.07 -10.06
CA LYS A 281 -19.35 3.18 -10.44
C LYS A 281 -19.27 2.82 -11.93
N GLU A 282 -19.03 3.79 -12.81
CA GLU A 282 -18.91 3.54 -14.25
C GLU A 282 -17.67 2.72 -14.64
N LYS A 283 -16.51 2.96 -14.03
CA LYS A 283 -15.31 2.13 -14.24
C LYS A 283 -15.58 0.68 -13.83
N ILE A 284 -16.26 0.52 -12.70
CA ILE A 284 -16.62 -0.77 -12.12
C ILE A 284 -17.64 -1.50 -13.01
N LYS A 285 -18.69 -0.81 -13.50
CA LYS A 285 -19.63 -1.32 -14.51
C LYS A 285 -18.92 -1.83 -15.77
N LYS A 286 -17.83 -1.19 -16.19
CA LYS A 286 -17.01 -1.66 -17.33
C LYS A 286 -16.12 -2.86 -17.00
N MET A 287 -15.82 -3.08 -15.72
CA MET A 287 -15.07 -4.23 -15.21
C MET A 287 -15.96 -5.45 -14.94
N LEU A 288 -17.29 -5.29 -15.01
CA LEU A 288 -18.29 -6.35 -14.92
C LEU A 288 -18.31 -7.32 -16.12
N TRP A 289 -17.20 -7.44 -16.88
CA TRP A 289 -16.90 -8.61 -17.73
C TRP A 289 -17.05 -9.94 -16.98
N TRP A 290 -17.04 -9.92 -15.64
CA TRP A 290 -17.40 -11.04 -14.80
C TRP A 290 -18.84 -11.55 -14.96
N ASP A 291 -19.80 -10.73 -15.38
CA ASP A 291 -21.19 -11.17 -15.65
C ASP A 291 -21.24 -12.03 -16.93
N ASP A 292 -20.51 -11.64 -17.98
CA ASP A 292 -20.33 -12.46 -19.19
C ASP A 292 -19.53 -13.74 -18.89
N VAL A 293 -18.52 -13.67 -18.01
CA VAL A 293 -17.76 -14.84 -17.54
C VAL A 293 -18.61 -15.77 -16.67
N ALA A 294 -19.45 -15.24 -15.76
CA ALA A 294 -20.33 -16.01 -14.90
C ALA A 294 -21.49 -16.64 -15.70
N LYS A 295 -22.10 -15.91 -16.63
CA LYS A 295 -23.07 -16.44 -17.60
C LYS A 295 -22.44 -17.47 -18.53
N GLY A 296 -21.18 -17.25 -18.93
CA GLY A 296 -20.38 -18.22 -19.69
C GLY A 296 -20.13 -19.51 -18.90
N LEU A 297 -19.73 -19.41 -17.63
CA LEU A 297 -19.53 -20.54 -16.72
C LEU A 297 -20.83 -21.27 -16.39
N ALA A 298 -21.94 -20.55 -16.20
CA ALA A 298 -23.27 -21.14 -16.00
C ALA A 298 -23.76 -21.92 -17.24
N LYS A 299 -23.51 -21.38 -18.46
CA LYS A 299 -23.77 -22.10 -19.72
C LYS A 299 -22.87 -23.33 -19.88
N LEU A 300 -21.62 -23.26 -19.46
CA LEU A 300 -20.67 -24.38 -19.50
C LEU A 300 -21.12 -25.52 -18.58
N ASN A 301 -21.65 -25.19 -17.40
CA ASN A 301 -22.18 -26.17 -16.45
C ASN A 301 -23.50 -26.80 -16.91
N GLN A 302 -24.33 -26.08 -17.69
CA GLN A 302 -25.55 -26.64 -18.29
C GLN A 302 -25.27 -27.59 -19.47
N GLN A 303 -24.11 -27.49 -20.13
CA GLN A 303 -23.74 -28.39 -21.24
C GLN A 303 -23.27 -29.77 -20.76
N ASN A 304 -22.89 -29.93 -19.50
CA ASN A 304 -22.41 -31.20 -18.95
C ASN A 304 -23.51 -32.08 -18.33
N ASP A 305 -24.78 -31.63 -18.33
CA ASP A 305 -25.93 -32.39 -17.83
C ASP A 305 -26.64 -33.21 -18.93
N THR A 306 -26.03 -33.38 -20.11
CA THR A 306 -26.56 -34.33 -21.11
C THR A 306 -25.93 -35.71 -20.82
N PRO A 307 -26.72 -36.75 -20.46
CA PRO A 307 -26.17 -38.07 -20.24
C PRO A 307 -25.58 -38.59 -21.57
N PRO A 308 -24.41 -39.25 -21.56
CA PRO A 308 -23.90 -39.88 -22.76
C PRO A 308 -24.85 -41.03 -23.15
N GLU A 309 -25.41 -40.95 -24.35
CA GLU A 309 -26.13 -42.07 -24.95
C GLU A 309 -25.13 -43.19 -25.27
N ASN A 310 -25.44 -44.37 -24.73
CA ASN A 310 -24.96 -45.71 -25.08
C ASN A 310 -23.58 -46.18 -24.61
N GLY A 311 -23.63 -47.12 -23.64
CA GLY A 311 -23.14 -48.49 -23.86
C GLY A 311 -21.94 -48.95 -23.04
N GLU A 312 -22.17 -49.45 -21.81
CA GLU A 312 -21.96 -50.86 -21.41
C GLU A 312 -21.98 -51.00 -19.87
N THR A 313 -22.70 -52.03 -19.43
CA THR A 313 -22.97 -52.44 -18.05
C THR A 313 -21.73 -52.97 -17.33
N THR A 314 -21.52 -52.54 -16.08
CA THR A 314 -21.14 -53.46 -14.98
C THR A 314 -21.51 -52.85 -13.63
N ASP A 315 -22.24 -53.62 -12.83
CA ASP A 315 -22.71 -53.31 -11.48
C ASP A 315 -21.58 -53.20 -10.44
N THR A 316 -21.66 -52.20 -9.57
CA THR A 316 -21.34 -52.40 -8.14
C THR A 316 -22.05 -51.35 -7.28
N THR A 317 -23.08 -51.80 -6.56
CA THR A 317 -23.83 -51.08 -5.53
C THR A 317 -22.94 -50.64 -4.36
N THR A 318 -22.91 -49.34 -4.06
CA THR A 318 -22.51 -48.78 -2.75
C THR A 318 -23.56 -47.72 -2.33
N PRO A 319 -24.01 -47.66 -1.06
CA PRO A 319 -25.10 -46.76 -0.65
C PRO A 319 -24.63 -45.29 -0.60
N PRO A 320 -25.55 -44.31 -0.75
CA PRO A 320 -25.20 -42.90 -0.70
C PRO A 320 -24.85 -42.49 0.73
N ALA A 321 -23.58 -42.16 0.97
CA ALA A 321 -23.23 -41.35 2.13
C ALA A 321 -23.70 -39.91 1.86
N ASP A 322 -24.29 -39.28 2.88
CA ASP A 322 -24.65 -37.85 2.91
C ASP A 322 -23.44 -36.96 2.57
N THR A 323 -23.19 -36.78 1.27
CA THR A 323 -22.27 -35.76 0.78
C THR A 323 -23.10 -34.52 0.54
N THR A 324 -23.06 -33.61 1.51
CA THR A 324 -23.40 -32.21 1.30
C THR A 324 -22.67 -31.75 0.02
N PRO A 325 -23.37 -31.17 -0.98
CA PRO A 325 -22.73 -30.86 -2.25
C PRO A 325 -21.57 -29.86 -2.04
N PRO A 326 -20.48 -29.99 -2.82
CA PRO A 326 -19.43 -28.98 -2.86
C PRO A 326 -20.05 -27.63 -3.28
N ALA A 327 -19.46 -26.52 -2.81
CA ALA A 327 -19.97 -25.17 -2.99
C ALA A 327 -20.34 -24.86 -4.46
N THR A 328 -21.60 -25.08 -4.82
CA THR A 328 -22.18 -24.63 -6.08
C THR A 328 -22.45 -23.13 -5.96
N LEU A 329 -21.99 -22.35 -6.94
CA LEU A 329 -22.41 -20.97 -7.14
C LEU A 329 -23.95 -20.93 -7.13
N SER A 330 -24.52 -20.16 -6.20
CA SER A 330 -25.96 -20.12 -6.04
C SER A 330 -26.60 -19.48 -7.26
N ALA A 331 -27.59 -20.15 -7.86
CA ALA A 331 -28.34 -19.63 -9.01
C ALA A 331 -29.16 -18.36 -8.68
N ASP A 332 -29.30 -18.01 -7.39
CA ASP A 332 -30.02 -16.82 -6.91
C ASP A 332 -29.13 -15.57 -6.72
N GLY A 333 -27.87 -15.59 -7.19
CA GLY A 333 -26.94 -14.46 -7.08
C GLY A 333 -26.27 -14.30 -5.72
N LYS A 334 -26.47 -15.25 -4.78
CA LYS A 334 -25.70 -15.32 -3.53
C LYS A 334 -24.31 -15.89 -3.80
N ALA A 335 -23.29 -15.10 -3.51
CA ALA A 335 -21.90 -15.50 -3.64
C ALA A 335 -21.41 -16.13 -2.34
N TRP A 336 -20.66 -17.23 -2.46
CA TRP A 336 -19.89 -17.84 -1.37
C TRP A 336 -18.42 -17.43 -1.54
N PHE A 337 -18.13 -16.15 -1.40
CA PHE A 337 -16.76 -15.65 -1.51
C PHE A 337 -16.42 -14.84 -0.26
N ILE A 338 -15.13 -14.63 -0.02
CA ILE A 338 -14.66 -13.56 0.86
C ILE A 338 -15.35 -12.30 0.32
N HIS A 339 -16.28 -11.70 1.09
CA HIS A 339 -16.78 -10.36 0.81
C HIS A 339 -15.52 -9.54 0.53
N PRO A 340 -15.33 -8.95 -0.67
CA PRO A 340 -14.16 -8.12 -0.89
C PRO A 340 -14.16 -7.18 0.33
N VAL A 341 -13.09 -6.85 1.00
CA VAL A 341 -12.14 -5.86 0.48
C VAL A 341 -12.82 -4.67 -0.28
N ALA A 342 -14.15 -4.57 -0.40
CA ALA A 342 -14.97 -3.56 -1.07
C ALA A 342 -14.75 -2.16 -0.49
N MET A 343 -14.06 -2.09 0.65
CA MET A 343 -13.56 -0.87 1.26
C MET A 343 -12.03 -0.75 1.27
N MET A 344 -11.27 -1.84 1.12
CA MET A 344 -9.80 -1.78 1.24
C MET A 344 -9.15 -1.00 0.11
N ASP A 345 -9.75 -1.01 -1.08
CA ASP A 345 -9.30 -0.16 -2.20
C ASP A 345 -9.77 1.30 -2.08
N TYR A 346 -10.93 1.55 -1.43
CA TYR A 346 -11.39 2.92 -1.14
C TYR A 346 -10.52 3.63 -0.08
N PHE A 347 -9.91 2.87 0.86
CA PHE A 347 -9.01 3.36 1.92
C PHE A 347 -7.54 3.55 1.50
N THR A 348 -7.16 3.35 0.24
CA THR A 348 -5.88 3.89 -0.27
C THR A 348 -5.87 5.42 -0.32
N ARG A 349 -7.02 6.07 -0.07
CA ARG A 349 -7.09 7.47 0.43
C ARG A 349 -6.60 7.53 1.88
N VAL A 350 -5.33 7.21 2.10
CA VAL A 350 -4.67 7.75 3.28
C VAL A 350 -4.77 9.26 3.13
N GLY A 351 -5.29 9.96 4.13
CA GLY A 351 -5.18 11.41 4.24
C GLY A 351 -3.72 11.80 4.46
N ILE A 352 -2.81 11.38 3.59
CA ILE A 352 -1.41 11.72 3.59
C ILE A 352 -1.04 12.11 2.16
N VAL A 353 -0.17 13.11 2.04
CA VAL A 353 0.39 13.43 0.75
C VAL A 353 1.27 12.25 0.29
N THR A 354 0.98 11.74 -0.90
CA THR A 354 1.62 10.53 -1.43
C THR A 354 2.34 10.83 -2.74
N TYR A 355 3.60 10.43 -2.85
CA TYR A 355 4.35 10.42 -4.09
C TYR A 355 4.12 9.09 -4.80
N HIS A 356 3.64 9.17 -6.04
CA HIS A 356 3.52 8.08 -6.98
C HIS A 356 4.65 8.21 -7.99
N ILE A 357 5.61 7.29 -7.93
CA ILE A 357 6.79 7.25 -8.78
C ILE A 357 6.54 6.13 -9.80
N TYR A 358 6.64 6.42 -11.09
CA TYR A 358 6.36 5.45 -12.14
C TYR A 358 7.66 5.03 -12.83
N HIS A 359 7.75 3.77 -13.24
CA HIS A 359 8.92 3.21 -13.92
C HIS A 359 9.31 3.95 -15.21
N ASP A 360 8.42 4.73 -15.80
CA ASP A 360 8.67 5.53 -17.01
C ASP A 360 9.38 6.86 -16.71
N GLY A 361 9.67 7.18 -15.45
CA GLY A 361 10.29 8.43 -15.03
C GLY A 361 9.31 9.51 -14.58
N LYS A 362 7.99 9.27 -14.73
CA LYS A 362 6.96 10.19 -14.25
C LYS A 362 6.86 10.13 -12.72
N ILE A 363 6.65 11.29 -12.09
CA ILE A 363 6.33 11.38 -10.67
C ILE A 363 5.11 12.28 -10.45
N GLU A 364 4.17 11.81 -9.64
CA GLU A 364 2.99 12.59 -9.24
C GLU A 364 2.90 12.72 -7.72
N ARG A 365 2.66 13.93 -7.24
CA ARG A 365 2.39 14.21 -5.82
C ARG A 365 0.88 14.34 -5.61
N HIS A 366 0.28 13.33 -5.01
CA HIS A 366 -1.14 13.26 -4.71
C HIS A 366 -1.41 13.90 -3.35
N ILE A 367 -2.13 15.02 -3.35
CA ILE A 367 -2.46 15.78 -2.13
C ILE A 367 -3.92 15.49 -1.76
N PRO A 368 -4.19 14.92 -0.57
CA PRO A 368 -5.54 14.63 -0.13
C PRO A 368 -6.31 15.91 0.25
N VAL A 369 -7.64 15.89 0.10
CA VAL A 369 -8.54 16.99 0.52
C VAL A 369 -8.38 17.32 2.01
N LYS A 370 -8.21 16.29 2.84
CA LYS A 370 -7.99 16.40 4.28
C LYS A 370 -6.87 15.45 4.69
N THR A 371 -5.85 16.01 5.35
CA THR A 371 -4.80 15.22 5.97
C THR A 371 -5.34 14.59 7.25
N LEU A 372 -5.06 13.30 7.44
CA LEU A 372 -5.46 12.51 8.61
C LEU A 372 -4.63 12.93 9.81
N LYS A 373 -5.27 12.98 10.99
CA LYS A 373 -4.58 13.33 12.24
C LYS A 373 -3.43 12.37 12.51
N GLY A 374 -2.24 12.89 12.77
CA GLY A 374 -0.98 12.14 12.93
C GLY A 374 -0.15 11.98 11.65
N TYR A 375 -0.63 12.48 10.51
CA TYR A 375 0.05 12.44 9.21
C TYR A 375 0.36 13.82 8.62
N GLU A 376 0.10 14.90 9.36
CA GLU A 376 0.29 16.28 8.94
C GLU A 376 1.74 16.59 8.53
N LYS A 377 2.70 15.93 9.20
CA LYS A 377 4.14 16.11 8.96
C LYS A 377 4.81 14.93 8.25
N LYS A 378 4.05 14.16 7.48
CA LYS A 378 4.54 12.93 6.85
C LYS A 378 4.25 12.88 5.36
N TYR A 379 5.12 12.20 4.63
CA TYR A 379 4.93 11.86 3.22
C TYR A 379 4.98 10.36 3.00
N LYS A 380 4.10 9.84 2.15
CA LYS A 380 4.12 8.44 1.70
C LYS A 380 4.79 8.36 0.33
N TYR A 381 5.58 7.32 0.10
CA TYR A 381 6.24 7.06 -1.18
C TYR A 381 5.84 5.69 -1.71
N VAL A 382 5.42 5.66 -2.97
CA VAL A 382 4.94 4.46 -3.66
C VAL A 382 5.53 4.43 -5.06
N TYR A 383 6.04 3.27 -5.47
CA TYR A 383 6.54 3.04 -6.82
C TYR A 383 5.63 2.11 -7.61
N HIS A 384 5.44 2.40 -8.89
CA HIS A 384 4.62 1.64 -9.85
C HIS A 384 5.56 1.04 -10.89
N ASP A 385 5.72 -0.28 -10.87
CA ASP A 385 6.63 -0.98 -11.78
C ASP A 385 6.03 -1.14 -13.19
N LYS A 386 6.83 -1.65 -14.12
CA LYS A 386 6.44 -1.91 -15.52
C LYS A 386 5.32 -2.94 -15.68
N ASN A 387 5.11 -3.78 -14.67
CA ASN A 387 4.09 -4.82 -14.64
C ASN A 387 2.84 -4.37 -13.86
N SER A 388 2.74 -3.07 -13.56
CA SER A 388 1.66 -2.47 -12.75
C SER A 388 1.60 -2.95 -11.30
N HIS A 389 2.65 -3.58 -10.76
CA HIS A 389 2.76 -3.81 -9.32
C HIS A 389 3.05 -2.51 -8.58
N VAL A 390 2.51 -2.44 -7.36
CA VAL A 390 2.64 -1.27 -6.48
C VAL A 390 3.56 -1.60 -5.30
N HIS A 391 4.65 -0.86 -5.20
CA HIS A 391 5.71 -1.02 -4.22
C HIS A 391 5.60 0.06 -3.14
N GLN A 392 5.32 -0.34 -1.90
CA GLN A 392 5.22 0.58 -0.75
C GLN A 392 6.62 0.85 -0.19
N LEU A 393 7.16 2.04 -0.45
CA LEU A 393 8.55 2.37 -0.10
C LEU A 393 8.69 2.92 1.32
N GLY A 394 7.65 3.56 1.84
CA GLY A 394 7.58 3.97 3.24
C GLY A 394 6.75 5.23 3.48
N ILE A 395 6.64 5.60 4.75
CA ILE A 395 6.04 6.85 5.22
C ILE A 395 7.08 7.52 6.13
N TYR A 396 7.45 8.74 5.81
CA TYR A 396 8.56 9.43 6.48
C TYR A 396 8.13 10.79 7.01
N ASP A 397 8.59 11.10 8.21
CA ASP A 397 8.46 12.43 8.80
C ASP A 397 9.34 13.44 8.07
N TYR A 398 8.91 14.69 8.05
CA TYR A 398 9.73 15.79 7.58
C TYR A 398 9.99 16.84 8.66
N VAL A 399 11.12 17.52 8.51
CA VAL A 399 11.45 18.76 9.22
C VAL A 399 11.22 19.93 8.27
N GLU A 400 10.57 20.98 8.77
CA GLU A 400 10.29 22.19 7.98
C GLU A 400 11.40 23.23 8.22
N VAL A 401 11.93 23.81 7.15
CA VAL A 401 12.97 24.85 7.18
C VAL A 401 12.63 25.99 6.23
N THR A 402 13.19 27.18 6.48
CA THR A 402 13.04 28.32 5.59
C THR A 402 13.83 28.08 4.30
N ASN A 403 13.21 28.35 3.15
CA ASN A 403 13.88 28.28 1.86
C ASN A 403 14.93 29.41 1.72
N ILE A 404 16.21 29.04 1.67
CA ILE A 404 17.32 30.00 1.49
C ILE A 404 17.26 30.75 0.16
N PHE A 405 16.67 30.18 -0.88
CA PHE A 405 16.53 30.82 -2.20
C PHE A 405 15.24 31.64 -2.32
N TYR A 406 14.43 31.78 -1.28
CA TYR A 406 13.26 32.64 -1.32
C TYR A 406 13.69 34.12 -1.17
N PRO A 407 13.22 35.05 -2.02
CA PRO A 407 12.21 34.89 -3.08
C PRO A 407 12.78 34.70 -4.50
N HIS A 408 14.07 34.43 -4.67
CA HIS A 408 14.84 34.38 -5.92
C HIS A 408 14.50 33.23 -6.91
N GLN A 409 13.38 32.53 -6.72
CA GLN A 409 12.75 31.57 -7.65
C GLN A 409 13.57 30.36 -8.15
N ARG A 410 14.85 30.20 -7.79
CA ARG A 410 15.72 29.10 -8.31
C ARG A 410 15.10 27.70 -8.19
N TYR A 411 14.40 27.41 -7.09
CA TYR A 411 13.65 26.16 -6.89
C TYR A 411 12.19 26.44 -6.50
N GLY A 412 11.59 27.42 -7.18
CA GLY A 412 10.22 27.86 -6.94
C GLY A 412 10.06 28.91 -5.83
N LEU A 413 8.82 29.35 -5.64
CA LEU A 413 8.42 30.43 -4.72
C LEU A 413 7.99 29.94 -3.32
N THR A 414 8.33 28.71 -2.94
CA THR A 414 7.91 28.16 -1.65
C THR A 414 8.74 28.76 -0.52
N LYS A 415 8.09 29.40 0.46
CA LYS A 415 8.77 29.95 1.65
C LYS A 415 9.40 28.88 2.55
N PHE A 416 8.77 27.71 2.61
CA PHE A 416 9.20 26.60 3.45
C PHE A 416 9.57 25.37 2.61
N ILE A 417 10.61 24.66 3.05
CA ILE A 417 11.12 23.42 2.48
C ILE A 417 10.94 22.30 3.49
N HIS A 418 10.55 21.13 3.01
CA HIS A 418 10.36 19.95 3.85
C HIS A 418 11.49 18.97 3.56
N LEU A 419 12.24 18.65 4.60
CA LEU A 419 13.42 17.80 4.55
C LEU A 419 13.18 16.49 5.28
N ILE A 420 13.62 15.38 4.70
CA ILE A 420 13.50 14.03 5.25
C ILE A 420 14.88 13.52 5.60
N ASP A 421 15.01 12.93 6.80
CA ASP A 421 16.26 12.34 7.26
C ASP A 421 16.48 10.97 6.61
N LEU A 422 17.52 10.86 5.77
CA LEU A 422 17.87 9.64 5.05
C LEU A 422 18.25 8.47 5.97
N ARG A 423 18.53 8.74 7.25
CA ARG A 423 18.81 7.69 8.25
C ARG A 423 17.53 6.96 8.67
N GLU A 424 16.39 7.65 8.62
CA GLU A 424 15.06 7.11 8.92
C GLU A 424 14.39 6.49 7.69
N VAL A 425 14.95 6.74 6.49
CA VAL A 425 14.47 6.15 5.25
C VAL A 425 14.86 4.67 5.18
N ARG A 426 13.95 3.82 4.70
CA ARG A 426 14.19 2.38 4.53
C ARG A 426 15.39 2.16 3.59
N GLN A 427 16.52 1.77 4.16
CA GLN A 427 17.79 1.59 3.45
C GLN A 427 17.87 0.33 2.60
N LYS A 428 17.03 -0.69 2.84
CA LYS A 428 17.03 -1.96 2.10
C LYS A 428 15.62 -2.34 1.67
N TYR A 429 15.44 -2.69 0.40
CA TYR A 429 14.18 -3.12 -0.17
C TYR A 429 14.39 -4.30 -1.10
N SER A 430 13.43 -5.23 -1.13
CA SER A 430 13.37 -6.34 -2.07
C SER A 430 11.94 -6.87 -2.16
N GLN A 431 11.32 -6.79 -3.34
CA GLN A 431 9.99 -7.32 -3.61
C GLN A 431 9.75 -7.42 -5.13
N HIS A 432 9.11 -8.50 -5.60
CA HIS A 432 8.79 -8.73 -7.02
C HIS A 432 9.99 -8.54 -7.98
N GLY A 433 11.18 -8.97 -7.57
CA GLY A 433 12.41 -8.86 -8.38
C GLY A 433 13.07 -7.47 -8.40
N LEU A 434 12.43 -6.45 -7.83
CA LEU A 434 13.03 -5.15 -7.57
C LEU A 434 13.65 -5.11 -6.18
N LYS A 435 14.85 -4.57 -6.08
CA LYS A 435 15.65 -4.42 -4.89
C LYS A 435 16.42 -3.11 -4.94
N TYR A 436 16.68 -2.57 -3.77
CA TYR A 436 17.73 -1.57 -3.61
C TYR A 436 18.35 -1.69 -2.24
N CYS A 437 19.60 -1.25 -2.13
CA CYS A 437 20.19 -0.94 -0.84
C CYS A 437 21.05 0.32 -0.97
N PHE A 438 20.86 1.24 -0.03
CA PHE A 438 21.68 2.44 0.06
C PHE A 438 22.11 2.74 1.48
N ASN A 439 23.18 3.51 1.63
CA ASN A 439 23.55 4.13 2.89
C ASN A 439 23.71 5.66 2.75
N VAL A 440 23.65 6.36 3.88
CA VAL A 440 24.03 7.76 3.99
C VAL A 440 25.10 7.88 5.06
N ASP A 441 26.17 8.60 4.73
CA ASP A 441 27.38 8.66 5.52
C ASP A 441 28.02 10.04 5.34
N SER A 442 27.67 10.95 6.24
CA SER A 442 28.02 12.37 6.13
C SER A 442 28.65 12.86 7.43
N SER A 443 29.96 13.09 7.42
CA SER A 443 30.69 13.68 8.57
C SER A 443 30.22 15.09 8.91
N GLN A 444 29.60 15.78 7.96
CA GLN A 444 29.04 17.13 8.12
C GLN A 444 27.56 17.15 8.53
N LYS A 445 27.01 15.99 8.92
CA LYS A 445 25.60 15.84 9.30
C LYS A 445 24.63 16.25 8.18
N ARG A 446 25.02 16.09 6.90
CA ARG A 446 24.18 16.42 5.74
C ARG A 446 23.21 15.29 5.37
N PHE A 447 22.48 14.77 6.36
CA PHE A 447 21.62 13.59 6.20
C PHE A 447 20.25 13.87 5.59
N PHE A 448 19.95 15.12 5.24
CA PHE A 448 18.60 15.57 4.94
C PHE A 448 18.40 15.82 3.45
N MET A 449 17.37 15.21 2.88
CA MET A 449 17.02 15.32 1.47
C MET A 449 15.66 15.99 1.32
N ASN A 450 15.46 16.76 0.25
CA ASN A 450 14.17 17.37 -0.04
C ASN A 450 13.10 16.29 -0.33
N ARG A 451 11.86 16.52 0.11
CA ARG A 451 10.73 15.60 -0.15
C ARG A 451 10.56 15.20 -1.62
N ASP A 452 10.83 16.12 -2.54
CA ASP A 452 10.66 15.93 -3.98
C ASP A 452 11.84 15.13 -4.55
N THR A 453 13.07 15.49 -4.18
CA THR A 453 14.27 14.76 -4.62
C THR A 453 14.35 13.35 -4.04
N LEU A 454 13.77 13.09 -2.87
CA LEU A 454 13.63 11.73 -2.34
C LEU A 454 12.74 10.84 -3.22
N ALA A 455 11.68 11.39 -3.82
CA ALA A 455 10.86 10.63 -4.75
C ALA A 455 11.67 10.20 -5.98
N SER A 456 12.48 11.12 -6.51
CA SER A 456 13.39 10.85 -7.63
C SER A 456 14.49 9.86 -7.27
N PHE A 457 15.04 9.97 -6.06
CA PHE A 457 16.05 9.04 -5.58
C PHE A 457 15.52 7.61 -5.53
N PHE A 458 14.29 7.41 -5.02
CA PHE A 458 13.64 6.10 -5.05
C PHE A 458 13.44 5.57 -6.47
N GLY A 459 12.97 6.42 -7.40
CA GLY A 459 12.81 6.04 -8.80
C GLY A 459 14.10 5.57 -9.43
N ALA A 460 15.19 6.34 -9.24
CA ALA A 460 16.50 5.99 -9.76
C ALA A 460 17.03 4.68 -9.17
N MET A 461 16.92 4.47 -7.85
CA MET A 461 17.41 3.24 -7.20
C MET A 461 16.71 1.98 -7.73
N LEU A 462 15.39 2.06 -7.93
CA LEU A 462 14.59 0.94 -8.44
C LEU A 462 14.78 0.71 -9.94
N GLU A 463 15.14 1.74 -10.71
CA GLU A 463 15.52 1.61 -12.13
C GLU A 463 16.76 0.73 -12.28
N VAL A 464 17.79 0.97 -11.48
CA VAL A 464 19.10 0.29 -11.62
C VAL A 464 19.20 -1.00 -10.81
N ASN A 465 18.35 -1.18 -9.79
CA ASN A 465 18.28 -2.41 -9.01
C ASN A 465 19.56 -2.75 -8.20
N PHE A 466 20.35 -1.74 -7.84
CA PHE A 466 21.65 -1.87 -7.17
C PHE A 466 21.55 -1.90 -5.63
N VAL A 467 22.50 -2.55 -4.97
CA VAL A 467 22.46 -2.81 -3.51
C VAL A 467 23.60 -2.17 -2.71
N ASP A 468 24.35 -1.28 -3.34
CA ASP A 468 25.62 -0.71 -2.90
C ASP A 468 25.70 0.82 -3.17
N ILE A 469 24.54 1.49 -3.25
CA ILE A 469 24.49 2.95 -3.47
C ILE A 469 24.88 3.70 -2.18
N SER A 470 25.85 4.60 -2.24
CA SER A 470 26.29 5.37 -1.06
C SER A 470 26.16 6.87 -1.26
N CYS A 471 25.67 7.57 -0.24
CA CYS A 471 25.47 9.02 -0.24
C CYS A 471 26.35 9.72 0.80
N ASN A 472 27.13 10.72 0.38
CA ASN A 472 27.94 11.59 1.24
C ASN A 472 27.13 12.74 1.87
N GLY A 473 25.87 12.91 1.43
CA GLY A 473 24.88 13.81 2.00
C GLY A 473 24.27 14.79 1.01
N PHE A 474 23.18 15.44 1.43
CA PHE A 474 22.39 16.41 0.67
C PHE A 474 22.36 17.76 1.40
N SER A 475 21.70 17.87 2.55
CA SER A 475 21.73 19.10 3.35
C SER A 475 21.76 18.80 4.85
N THR A 476 22.12 19.80 5.65
CA THR A 476 21.96 19.73 7.11
C THR A 476 20.48 19.79 7.50
N ILE A 477 20.18 19.54 8.78
CA ILE A 477 18.82 19.62 9.34
C ILE A 477 18.17 20.99 9.16
N THR A 478 18.98 22.05 9.03
CA THR A 478 18.52 23.44 8.83
C THR A 478 18.40 23.82 7.34
N GLY A 479 18.62 22.87 6.42
CA GLY A 479 18.69 23.15 4.97
C GLY A 479 19.99 23.81 4.53
N GLY A 480 21.00 23.86 5.40
CA GLY A 480 22.33 24.37 5.07
C GLY A 480 23.15 23.38 4.23
N SER A 481 24.16 23.89 3.53
CA SER A 481 25.00 23.14 2.61
C SER A 481 26.24 22.48 3.25
N GLY A 482 26.54 22.78 4.52
CA GLY A 482 27.82 22.41 5.14
C GLY A 482 28.99 23.16 4.49
N ILE A 483 30.08 22.47 4.16
CA ILE A 483 31.22 23.02 3.40
C ILE A 483 30.94 23.12 1.89
N SER A 484 29.91 22.41 1.40
CA SER A 484 29.50 22.53 -0.01
C SER A 484 28.89 23.91 -0.25
N LYS A 485 29.05 24.43 -1.46
CA LYS A 485 28.52 25.75 -1.86
C LYS A 485 27.10 25.69 -2.42
N SER A 486 26.57 24.51 -2.73
CA SER A 486 25.33 24.37 -3.52
C SER A 486 24.22 23.53 -2.85
N HIS A 487 24.56 22.75 -1.84
CA HIS A 487 23.73 21.74 -1.16
C HIS A 487 22.52 22.26 -0.36
N TYR A 488 22.17 23.53 -0.53
CA TYR A 488 21.07 24.15 0.20
C TYR A 488 19.73 23.48 -0.11
N ASN A 489 18.89 23.40 0.93
CA ASN A 489 17.52 22.89 0.87
C ASN A 489 17.36 21.44 0.36
N GLY A 490 18.45 20.67 0.28
CA GLY A 490 18.42 19.24 -0.06
C GLY A 490 18.05 18.91 -1.51
N TYR A 491 18.19 19.88 -2.44
CA TYR A 491 17.99 19.64 -3.87
C TYR A 491 19.21 19.02 -4.56
N HIS A 492 20.40 19.32 -4.05
CA HIS A 492 21.67 18.80 -4.54
C HIS A 492 22.29 17.87 -3.51
N GLY A 493 23.10 16.93 -3.96
CA GLY A 493 23.73 15.96 -3.10
C GLY A 493 24.92 15.28 -3.74
N ASP A 494 25.66 14.58 -2.90
CA ASP A 494 26.86 13.85 -3.29
C ASP A 494 26.62 12.33 -3.14
N PHE A 495 26.88 11.58 -4.19
CA PHE A 495 26.92 10.12 -4.19
C PHE A 495 28.36 9.63 -4.35
N LYS A 496 28.75 8.56 -3.65
CA LYS A 496 30.04 7.91 -3.90
C LYS A 496 30.00 7.23 -5.28
N TYR A 497 31.11 7.24 -6.00
CA TYR A 497 31.22 6.50 -7.24
C TYR A 497 31.06 4.99 -7.00
N LEU A 498 30.40 4.31 -7.92
CA LEU A 498 30.18 2.87 -7.87
C LEU A 498 31.48 2.12 -8.13
N ARG A 499 31.64 1.00 -7.40
CA ARG A 499 32.84 0.18 -7.43
C ARG A 499 32.53 -1.18 -8.05
N ILE A 500 33.49 -1.75 -8.76
CA ILE A 500 33.37 -3.10 -9.35
C ILE A 500 33.20 -4.17 -8.25
N ASP A 501 33.76 -3.93 -7.07
CA ASP A 501 33.67 -4.84 -5.93
C ASP A 501 32.37 -4.71 -5.11
N GLU A 502 31.47 -3.81 -5.51
CA GLU A 502 30.16 -3.55 -4.88
C GLU A 502 30.23 -3.23 -3.37
N VAL A 503 31.38 -2.74 -2.88
CA VAL A 503 31.56 -2.48 -1.45
C VAL A 503 30.80 -1.24 -1.02
N LEU A 504 29.79 -1.44 -0.15
CA LEU A 504 29.03 -0.37 0.49
C LEU A 504 29.74 0.20 1.73
N ALA A 505 30.84 0.92 1.53
CA ALA A 505 31.69 1.43 2.61
C ALA A 505 31.08 2.64 3.38
N LYS A 506 31.44 2.76 4.67
CA LYS A 506 31.05 3.84 5.60
C LYS A 506 32.27 4.40 6.34
N GLY A 507 32.26 5.69 6.64
CA GLY A 507 33.32 6.44 7.30
C GLY A 507 34.03 7.42 6.36
N ASP A 508 34.74 8.38 6.95
CA ASP A 508 35.59 9.31 6.22
C ASP A 508 36.66 8.57 5.41
N GLY A 509 36.96 9.05 4.20
CA GLY A 509 37.97 8.45 3.33
C GLY A 509 37.53 7.18 2.57
N THR A 510 36.27 6.76 2.70
CA THR A 510 35.77 5.55 2.01
C THR A 510 35.28 5.77 0.58
N SER A 511 35.33 7.00 0.09
CA SER A 511 34.96 7.33 -1.29
C SER A 511 36.02 6.85 -2.27
N LEU A 512 35.61 6.24 -3.39
CA LEU A 512 36.53 5.85 -4.46
C LEU A 512 37.04 7.11 -5.18
N HIS A 513 38.36 7.31 -5.17
CA HIS A 513 39.05 8.30 -6.00
C HIS A 513 39.30 7.72 -7.40
N ILE A 514 38.47 8.08 -8.39
CA ILE A 514 38.51 7.47 -9.74
C ILE A 514 39.69 7.96 -10.60
N ASP A 515 40.37 9.01 -10.17
CA ASP A 515 41.62 9.48 -10.77
C ASP A 515 42.85 8.69 -10.31
N LEU A 516 42.82 8.18 -9.09
CA LEU A 516 43.90 7.37 -8.50
C LEU A 516 43.69 5.87 -8.73
N HIS A 517 42.43 5.43 -8.67
CA HIS A 517 42.03 4.03 -8.77
C HIS A 517 40.95 3.79 -9.84
N PRO A 518 41.17 4.19 -11.10
CA PRO A 518 40.19 4.00 -12.17
C PRO A 518 39.86 2.52 -12.42
N GLU A 519 40.75 1.59 -12.05
CA GLU A 519 40.56 0.14 -12.17
C GLU A 519 39.47 -0.42 -11.25
N LEU A 520 39.11 0.30 -10.19
CA LEU A 520 38.05 -0.08 -9.26
C LEU A 520 36.69 0.55 -9.60
N PHE A 521 36.66 1.46 -10.57
CA PHE A 521 35.47 2.21 -10.96
C PHE A 521 34.56 1.39 -11.88
N ASP A 522 33.32 1.18 -11.47
CA ASP A 522 32.34 0.47 -12.30
C ASP A 522 31.69 1.42 -13.30
N VAL A 523 32.32 1.57 -14.46
CA VAL A 523 31.89 2.50 -15.50
C VAL A 523 30.48 2.18 -16.01
N GLU A 524 30.16 0.90 -16.21
CA GLU A 524 28.87 0.49 -16.78
C GLU A 524 27.74 0.82 -15.81
N ARG A 525 27.88 0.38 -14.55
CA ARG A 525 26.89 0.64 -13.51
C ARG A 525 26.80 2.12 -13.18
N GLN A 526 27.93 2.84 -13.19
CA GLN A 526 27.89 4.30 -12.98
C GLN A 526 27.12 5.01 -14.09
N ASN A 527 27.30 4.63 -15.35
CA ASN A 527 26.54 5.24 -16.44
C ASN A 527 25.04 4.95 -16.32
N GLN A 528 24.65 3.70 -16.00
CA GLN A 528 23.25 3.36 -15.71
C GLN A 528 22.69 4.18 -14.54
N TRP A 529 23.48 4.39 -13.49
CA TRP A 529 23.11 5.21 -12.34
C TRP A 529 22.91 6.69 -12.72
N ASN A 530 23.84 7.26 -13.49
CA ASN A 530 23.73 8.64 -13.96
C ASN A 530 22.51 8.81 -14.87
N ASP A 531 22.27 7.88 -15.79
CA ASP A 531 21.10 7.93 -16.69
C ASP A 531 19.78 7.85 -15.90
N ALA A 532 19.72 7.00 -14.87
CA ALA A 532 18.57 6.90 -13.98
C ALA A 532 18.34 8.18 -13.18
N LEU A 533 19.39 8.76 -12.59
CA LEU A 533 19.32 10.04 -11.89
C LEU A 533 18.83 11.17 -12.82
N TYR A 534 19.28 11.18 -14.08
CA TYR A 534 18.83 12.14 -15.09
C TYR A 534 17.36 11.96 -15.45
N LYS A 535 16.95 10.71 -15.73
CA LYS A 535 15.54 10.33 -16.01
C LYS A 535 14.61 10.85 -14.90
N PHE A 536 15.00 10.66 -13.64
CA PHE A 536 14.18 11.04 -12.49
C PHE A 536 14.38 12.49 -12.00
N GLY A 537 15.19 13.32 -12.66
CA GLY A 537 15.05 14.77 -12.60
C GLY A 537 16.27 15.60 -12.24
N TRP A 538 17.44 15.02 -12.01
CA TRP A 538 18.66 15.82 -11.95
C TRP A 538 19.19 16.10 -13.35
N THR A 539 19.16 17.36 -13.77
CA THR A 539 19.47 17.71 -15.17
C THR A 539 20.95 17.97 -15.44
N ASP A 540 21.79 18.01 -14.40
CA ASP A 540 23.22 18.25 -14.51
C ASP A 540 24.00 17.54 -13.39
N MET A 541 25.24 17.17 -13.70
CA MET A 541 26.12 16.41 -12.81
C MET A 541 27.55 16.93 -12.87
N LEU A 542 28.15 17.14 -11.70
CA LEU A 542 29.56 17.45 -11.57
C LEU A 542 30.29 16.18 -11.15
N GLY A 543 31.45 15.95 -11.77
CA GLY A 543 32.25 14.78 -11.53
C GLY A 543 33.65 14.93 -12.10
N TRP A 544 34.28 13.78 -12.34
CA TRP A 544 35.63 13.71 -12.85
C TRP A 544 35.71 12.73 -14.02
N SER A 545 36.78 12.85 -14.81
CA SER A 545 37.08 11.87 -15.83
C SER A 545 37.71 10.62 -15.21
N TYR A 546 37.78 9.53 -15.96
CA TYR A 546 38.59 8.36 -15.61
C TYR A 546 39.50 8.00 -16.78
N THR A 547 40.64 7.40 -16.49
CA THR A 547 41.60 6.94 -17.50
C THR A 547 41.84 5.45 -17.35
N LEU A 548 41.33 4.66 -18.30
CA LEU A 548 41.57 3.23 -18.38
C LEU A 548 42.30 2.93 -19.69
N ASN A 549 43.35 2.11 -19.63
CA ASN A 549 44.17 1.75 -20.80
C ASN A 549 44.67 2.97 -21.61
N LYS A 550 45.08 4.04 -20.90
CA LYS A 550 45.51 5.34 -21.48
C LYS A 550 44.43 6.12 -22.24
N ILE A 551 43.16 5.72 -22.14
CA ILE A 551 42.03 6.43 -22.76
C ILE A 551 41.26 7.17 -21.67
N LYS A 552 41.24 8.51 -21.77
CA LYS A 552 40.48 9.39 -20.90
C LYS A 552 39.02 9.47 -21.37
N LYS A 553 38.06 9.24 -20.48
CA LYS A 553 36.62 9.31 -20.76
C LYS A 553 35.87 9.97 -19.60
N PHE A 554 34.65 10.39 -19.87
CA PHE A 554 33.72 10.90 -18.86
C PHE A 554 32.57 9.91 -18.65
N PRO A 555 32.07 9.75 -17.41
CA PRO A 555 30.79 9.09 -17.20
C PRO A 555 29.65 9.91 -17.81
N ASN A 556 28.51 9.28 -18.07
CA ASN A 556 27.35 9.93 -18.67
C ASN A 556 26.93 11.17 -17.85
N HIS A 557 26.43 12.20 -18.56
CA HIS A 557 26.00 13.48 -17.99
C HIS A 557 27.09 14.34 -17.34
N ILE A 558 28.37 13.95 -17.39
CA ILE A 558 29.51 14.78 -16.98
C ILE A 558 30.25 15.28 -18.23
N THR A 559 30.35 16.60 -18.39
CA THR A 559 30.95 17.22 -19.58
C THR A 559 32.38 17.70 -19.38
N LYS A 560 32.82 17.84 -18.12
CA LYS A 560 34.17 18.31 -17.76
C LYS A 560 34.55 17.90 -16.34
N GLU A 561 35.85 17.90 -16.07
CA GLU A 561 36.38 17.73 -14.72
C GLU A 561 36.01 18.92 -13.84
N THR A 562 35.45 18.65 -12.67
CA THR A 562 35.13 19.67 -11.68
C THR A 562 36.01 19.49 -10.46
N ALA A 563 36.74 20.54 -10.08
CA ALA A 563 37.68 20.50 -8.95
C ALA A 563 37.06 19.84 -7.70
N HIS A 564 37.79 18.92 -7.09
CA HIS A 564 37.40 18.14 -5.90
C HIS A 564 36.24 17.13 -6.11
N HIS A 565 35.85 16.81 -7.34
CA HIS A 565 34.81 15.80 -7.63
C HIS A 565 35.39 14.48 -8.17
N ASN A 566 36.68 14.24 -7.93
CA ASN A 566 37.37 12.99 -8.28
C ASN A 566 36.98 11.80 -7.39
N HIS A 567 36.28 12.06 -6.29
CA HIS A 567 35.86 11.01 -5.34
C HIS A 567 34.35 10.92 -5.11
N HIS A 568 33.53 11.70 -5.81
CA HIS A 568 32.08 11.61 -5.71
C HIS A 568 31.41 12.21 -6.94
N LEU A 569 30.20 11.72 -7.22
CA LEU A 569 29.27 12.33 -8.16
C LEU A 569 28.43 13.37 -7.42
N HIS A 570 28.38 14.59 -7.94
CA HIS A 570 27.49 15.63 -7.43
C HIS A 570 26.31 15.84 -8.37
N VAL A 571 25.10 15.67 -7.86
CA VAL A 571 23.88 15.90 -8.63
C VAL A 571 23.36 17.32 -8.38
N GLN A 572 23.01 18.04 -9.46
CA GLN A 572 22.54 19.41 -9.35
C GLN A 572 21.47 19.77 -10.40
N PHE A 573 20.93 20.98 -10.27
CA PHE A 573 19.86 21.52 -11.12
C PHE A 573 18.67 20.57 -11.24
N TYR A 574 18.04 20.30 -10.08
CA TYR A 574 16.83 19.49 -10.03
C TYR A 574 15.68 20.16 -10.79
N ASP A 575 15.06 19.41 -11.70
CA ASP A 575 13.90 19.83 -12.48
C ASP A 575 12.66 19.96 -11.58
N MET A 576 12.24 21.20 -11.34
CA MET A 576 11.09 21.49 -10.48
C MET A 576 9.76 21.05 -11.10
N ASP A 577 9.69 20.86 -12.42
CA ASP A 577 8.49 20.40 -13.12
C ASP A 577 8.40 18.87 -13.18
N LYS A 578 9.43 18.17 -12.68
CA LYS A 578 9.47 16.70 -12.59
C LYS A 578 8.29 16.14 -11.77
N ILE A 579 7.89 16.86 -10.73
CA ILE A 579 6.80 16.46 -9.83
C ILE A 579 5.50 17.12 -10.28
N LYS A 580 4.57 16.33 -10.80
CA LYS A 580 3.23 16.83 -11.14
C LYS A 580 2.31 16.76 -9.94
N GLU A 581 1.84 17.91 -9.45
CA GLU A 581 0.85 17.94 -8.38
C GLU A 581 -0.53 17.44 -8.86
N ARG A 582 -1.11 16.54 -8.09
CA ARG A 582 -2.49 16.06 -8.25
C ARG A 582 -3.24 16.35 -6.95
N LYS A 583 -3.88 17.51 -6.88
CA LYS A 583 -4.79 17.85 -5.77
C LYS A 583 -6.07 17.05 -5.99
N LYS A 584 -6.42 16.17 -5.03
CA LYS A 584 -7.65 15.37 -5.13
C LYS A 584 -8.86 16.20 -4.74
#